data_AF-A0A8S3IBM8-F1
#
_entry.id   AF-A0A8S3IBM8-F1
#
_cell.length_a   1.000
_cell.length_b   1.000
_cell.length_c   1.000
_cell.angle_alpha   90.00
_cell.angle_beta   90.00
_cell.angle_gamma   90.00
#
_symmetry.space_group_name_H-M   'P 1'
#
loop_
_entity.id
_entity.type
_entity.pdbx_description
1 polymer ?
#
loop_
_entity_poly.entity_id
_entity_poly.type
_entity_poly.pdbx_seq_one_letter_code
_entity_poly.pdbx_strand_id
1 'polypeptide(L)'
;MNSYFTLPPLIAPYKCAILPLSGNAEFKPFIKQISDLLTQAGISYKVDTSSSCIGKRYARCDEIAIPFAITVDFDTSIQPPSIAFRELNSMKQIRVPIDDIVFVAQRLSTEQTTWTEISTVYPIFTEQQNRKVETEE
;
A
#
# COMPACT_ATOMS: atom_id res chain seq x y z
N MET A 1 8.76 18.92 -11.42
CA MET A 1 7.31 18.84 -11.14
C MET A 1 6.91 17.41 -11.47
N ASN A 2 6.51 16.61 -10.49
CA ASN A 2 6.00 15.27 -10.80
C ASN A 2 4.52 15.42 -11.18
N SER A 3 4.14 14.95 -12.36
CA SER A 3 2.76 14.95 -12.83
C SER A 3 2.08 13.66 -12.37
N TYR A 4 0.88 13.76 -11.77
CA TYR A 4 0.07 12.59 -11.43
C TYR A 4 -1.30 12.71 -12.08
N PHE A 5 -1.90 11.58 -12.40
CA PHE A 5 -3.27 11.52 -12.93
C PHE A 5 -4.19 10.93 -11.86
N THR A 6 -5.29 11.63 -11.58
CA THR A 6 -6.36 11.07 -10.76
C THR A 6 -7.43 10.50 -11.69
N LEU A 7 -7.60 9.18 -11.64
CA LEU A 7 -8.73 8.50 -12.24
C LEU A 7 -9.67 8.00 -11.13
N PRO A 8 -11.00 7.99 -11.35
CA PRO A 8 -11.92 7.27 -10.48
C PRO A 8 -11.44 5.83 -10.26
N PRO A 9 -11.45 5.31 -9.02
CA PRO A 9 -11.01 3.94 -8.74
C PRO A 9 -11.66 2.89 -9.64
N LEU A 10 -12.91 3.10 -10.06
CA LEU A 10 -13.64 2.19 -10.94
C LEU A 10 -12.96 1.98 -12.30
N ILE A 11 -12.36 3.02 -12.88
CA ILE A 11 -11.75 2.98 -14.22
C ILE A 11 -10.21 2.93 -14.19
N ALA A 12 -9.59 3.02 -13.02
CA ALA A 12 -8.14 2.92 -12.89
C ALA A 12 -7.61 1.58 -13.46
N PRO A 13 -6.51 1.60 -14.23
CA PRO A 13 -5.99 0.40 -14.91
C PRO A 13 -5.47 -0.66 -13.94
N TYR A 14 -4.91 -0.22 -12.82
CA TYR A 14 -4.61 -1.05 -11.65
C TYR A 14 -5.29 -0.41 -10.45
N LYS A 15 -5.89 -1.23 -9.56
CA LYS A 15 -6.53 -0.74 -8.34
C LYS A 15 -5.53 -0.56 -7.22
N CYS A 16 -4.58 -1.48 -7.10
CA CYS A 16 -3.60 -1.49 -6.03
C CYS A 16 -2.16 -1.59 -6.55
N ALA A 17 -1.21 -1.03 -5.82
CA ALA A 17 0.21 -1.30 -5.99
C ALA A 17 0.77 -1.97 -4.73
N ILE A 18 1.55 -3.04 -4.85
CA ILE A 18 2.26 -3.66 -3.71
C ILE A 18 3.71 -3.17 -3.73
N LEU A 19 4.10 -2.45 -2.67
CA LEU A 19 5.35 -1.71 -2.57
C LEU A 19 6.10 -2.11 -1.29
N PRO A 20 7.08 -3.02 -1.33
CA PRO A 20 7.89 -3.29 -0.15
C PRO A 20 8.78 -2.09 0.19
N LEU A 21 8.94 -1.77 1.47
CA LEU A 21 9.74 -0.65 1.95
C LEU A 21 11.21 -0.75 1.50
N SER A 22 11.74 -1.97 1.44
CA SER A 22 13.10 -2.28 1.00
C SER A 22 13.15 -3.63 0.26
N GLY A 23 14.31 -3.99 -0.28
CA GLY A 23 14.53 -5.29 -0.93
C GLY A 23 14.74 -6.47 0.03
N ASN A 24 14.38 -6.33 1.32
CA ASN A 24 14.59 -7.37 2.32
C ASN A 24 13.85 -8.67 1.95
N ALA A 25 14.52 -9.81 2.11
CA ALA A 25 13.95 -11.13 1.80
C ALA A 25 12.76 -11.48 2.71
N GLU A 26 12.70 -10.92 3.92
CA GLU A 26 11.60 -11.12 4.88
C GLU A 26 10.25 -10.61 4.35
N PHE A 27 10.25 -9.67 3.40
CA PHE A 27 9.01 -9.13 2.82
C PHE A 27 8.44 -10.02 1.72
N LYS A 28 9.24 -10.90 1.11
CA LYS A 28 8.81 -11.79 0.02
C LYS A 28 7.58 -12.65 0.36
N PRO A 29 7.49 -13.34 1.52
CA PRO A 29 6.30 -14.11 1.87
C PRO A 29 5.04 -13.24 1.95
N PHE A 30 5.13 -12.05 2.56
CA PHE A 30 4.00 -11.13 2.67
C PHE A 30 3.57 -10.57 1.31
N ILE A 31 4.53 -10.18 0.46
CA ILE A 31 4.23 -9.74 -0.91
C ILE A 31 3.48 -10.85 -1.66
N LYS A 32 3.95 -12.10 -1.58
CA LYS A 32 3.30 -13.23 -2.24
C LYS A 32 1.89 -13.46 -1.67
N GLN A 33 1.74 -13.45 -0.35
CA GLN A 33 0.44 -13.62 0.31
C GLN A 33 -0.58 -12.57 -0.15
N ILE A 34 -0.19 -11.29 -0.15
CA ILE A 34 -1.05 -10.19 -0.59
C ILE A 34 -1.38 -10.31 -2.08
N SER A 35 -0.39 -10.65 -2.90
CA SER A 35 -0.56 -10.89 -4.35
C SER A 35 -1.59 -11.99 -4.61
N ASP A 36 -1.49 -13.11 -3.88
CA ASP A 36 -2.41 -14.25 -4.01
C ASP A 36 -3.83 -13.85 -3.59
N LEU A 37 -3.99 -13.11 -2.48
CA LEU A 37 -5.28 -12.60 -2.00
C LEU A 37 -5.96 -11.67 -3.01
N LEU A 38 -5.23 -10.69 -3.55
CA LEU A 38 -5.78 -9.77 -4.55
C LEU A 38 -6.14 -10.48 -5.85
N THR A 39 -5.34 -11.47 -6.27
CA THR A 39 -5.61 -12.29 -7.46
C THR A 39 -6.91 -13.09 -7.29
N GLN A 40 -7.08 -13.75 -6.15
CA GLN A 40 -8.29 -14.52 -5.84
C GLN A 40 -9.54 -13.65 -5.80
N ALA A 41 -9.40 -12.40 -5.35
CA ALA A 41 -10.48 -11.42 -5.34
C ALA A 41 -10.75 -10.75 -6.69
N GLY A 42 -9.96 -11.02 -7.74
CA GLY A 42 -10.08 -10.39 -9.05
C GLY A 42 -9.71 -8.90 -9.06
N ILE A 43 -8.94 -8.43 -8.08
CA ILE A 43 -8.51 -7.04 -7.98
C ILE A 43 -7.23 -6.86 -8.77
N SER A 44 -7.22 -6.00 -9.80
CA SER A 44 -6.00 -5.71 -10.57
C SER A 44 -4.95 -5.00 -9.71
N TYR A 45 -3.71 -5.47 -9.73
CA TYR A 45 -2.61 -4.86 -8.99
C TYR A 45 -1.29 -4.87 -9.77
N LYS A 46 -0.34 -4.05 -9.30
CA LYS A 46 1.05 -4.01 -9.78
C LYS A 46 2.02 -4.19 -8.61
N VAL A 47 3.10 -4.94 -8.82
CA VAL A 47 4.17 -5.08 -7.81
C VAL A 47 5.38 -4.27 -8.27
N ASP A 48 5.91 -3.40 -7.41
CA ASP A 48 7.17 -2.67 -7.66
C ASP A 48 8.19 -2.93 -6.54
N THR A 49 9.07 -3.89 -6.81
CA THR A 49 10.21 -4.28 -5.95
C THR A 49 11.52 -3.66 -6.41
N SER A 50 11.50 -2.59 -7.22
CA SER A 50 12.72 -1.95 -7.70
C SER A 50 13.56 -1.36 -6.56
N SER A 51 14.87 -1.21 -6.75
CA SER A 51 15.78 -0.71 -5.71
C SER A 51 15.62 0.78 -5.36
N SER A 52 14.64 1.48 -5.94
CA SER A 52 14.36 2.88 -5.62
C SER A 52 13.73 3.05 -4.24
N CYS A 53 13.88 4.23 -3.65
CA CYS A 53 13.21 4.58 -2.40
C CYS A 53 11.67 4.58 -2.57
N ILE A 54 10.95 4.37 -1.47
CA ILE A 54 9.49 4.24 -1.46
C ILE A 54 8.78 5.44 -2.10
N GLY A 55 9.26 6.67 -1.84
CA GLY A 55 8.71 7.88 -2.44
C GLY A 55 8.77 7.90 -3.98
N LYS A 56 9.86 7.38 -4.57
CA LYS A 56 9.97 7.24 -6.03
C LYS A 56 9.02 6.17 -6.57
N ARG A 57 8.73 5.12 -5.81
CA ARG A 57 7.76 4.10 -6.21
C ARG A 57 6.32 4.62 -6.13
N TYR A 58 5.99 5.37 -5.08
CA TYR A 58 4.72 6.10 -5.02
C TYR A 58 4.57 7.02 -6.22
N ALA A 59 5.57 7.86 -6.53
CA ALA A 59 5.52 8.76 -7.69
C ALA A 59 5.22 8.02 -9.02
N ARG A 60 5.85 6.86 -9.27
CA ARG A 60 5.56 6.05 -10.47
C ARG A 60 4.15 5.45 -10.49
N CYS A 61 3.61 5.10 -9.32
CA CYS A 61 2.24 4.60 -9.21
C CYS A 61 1.23 5.74 -9.41
N ASP A 62 1.53 6.90 -8.84
CA ASP A 62 0.75 8.13 -8.94
C ASP A 62 0.73 8.64 -10.41
N GLU A 63 1.85 8.53 -11.14
CA GLU A 63 1.98 8.86 -12.57
C GLU A 63 1.06 8.01 -13.48
N ILE A 64 0.80 6.76 -13.11
CA ILE A 64 -0.07 5.83 -13.87
C ILE A 64 -1.45 5.66 -13.25
N ALA A 65 -1.84 6.58 -12.36
CA ALA A 65 -3.16 6.66 -11.73
C ALA A 65 -3.58 5.40 -10.95
N ILE A 66 -2.66 4.75 -10.23
CA ILE A 66 -3.04 3.70 -9.27
C ILE A 66 -3.63 4.37 -8.02
N PRO A 67 -4.89 4.12 -7.67
CA PRO A 67 -5.56 4.86 -6.60
C PRO A 67 -5.07 4.44 -5.20
N PHE A 68 -4.62 3.19 -5.02
CA PHE A 68 -4.21 2.66 -3.73
C PHE A 68 -2.82 2.02 -3.77
N ALA A 69 -2.02 2.25 -2.73
CA ALA A 69 -0.73 1.59 -2.56
C ALA A 69 -0.67 0.85 -1.22
N ILE A 70 -0.25 -0.41 -1.27
CA ILE A 70 -0.09 -1.34 -0.16
C ILE A 70 1.41 -1.44 0.10
N THR A 71 1.86 -0.93 1.24
CA THR A 71 3.26 -0.91 1.62
C THR A 71 3.55 -1.98 2.66
N VAL A 72 4.52 -2.84 2.34
CA VAL A 72 5.03 -3.89 3.23
C VAL A 72 6.28 -3.37 3.91
N ASP A 73 6.24 -3.22 5.23
CA ASP A 73 7.30 -2.65 6.05
C ASP A 73 7.73 -3.61 7.17
N PHE A 74 8.67 -3.18 8.01
CA PHE A 74 9.17 -3.99 9.12
C PHE A 74 8.08 -4.37 10.13
N ASP A 75 7.12 -3.46 10.33
CA ASP A 75 5.98 -3.67 11.22
C ASP A 75 5.01 -4.71 10.65
N THR A 76 5.12 -5.08 9.38
CA THR A 76 4.24 -6.09 8.76
C THR A 76 4.42 -7.47 9.38
N SER A 77 5.62 -7.75 9.89
CA SER A 77 5.93 -9.00 10.57
C SER A 77 5.43 -9.06 12.02
N ILE A 78 5.09 -7.92 12.61
CA ILE A 78 4.60 -7.83 14.00
C ILE A 78 3.19 -8.42 14.05
N GLN A 79 2.91 -9.24 15.06
CA GLN A 79 1.61 -9.88 15.23
C GLN A 79 0.64 -8.95 15.99
N PRO A 80 -0.59 -8.74 15.47
CA PRO A 80 -1.16 -9.31 14.24
C PRO A 80 -0.60 -8.64 12.96
N PRO A 81 -0.39 -9.41 11.88
CA PRO A 81 0.28 -8.91 10.68
C PRO A 81 -0.58 -7.86 9.99
N SER A 82 0.02 -6.73 9.67
CA SER A 82 -0.68 -5.57 9.13
C SER A 82 0.18 -4.83 8.11
N ILE A 83 -0.44 -4.09 7.21
CA ILE A 83 0.26 -3.30 6.18
C ILE A 83 -0.13 -1.85 6.27
N ALA A 84 0.69 -0.98 5.67
CA ALA A 84 0.31 0.40 5.42
C ALA A 84 -0.47 0.46 4.10
N PHE A 85 -1.69 1.00 4.14
CA PHE A 85 -2.54 1.21 2.97
C PHE A 85 -2.63 2.72 2.71
N ARG A 86 -2.22 3.17 1.53
CA ARG A 86 -2.15 4.58 1.12
C ARG A 86 -3.20 4.88 0.05
N GLU A 87 -3.83 6.04 0.14
CA GLU A 87 -4.63 6.61 -0.95
C GLU A 87 -3.83 7.66 -1.75
N LEU A 88 -3.96 7.62 -3.07
CA LEU A 88 -3.38 8.60 -4.00
C LEU A 88 -3.81 10.04 -3.70
N ASN A 89 -5.11 10.29 -3.64
CA ASN A 89 -5.67 11.65 -3.61
C ASN A 89 -5.35 12.39 -2.30
N SER A 90 -5.60 11.76 -1.15
CA SER A 90 -5.28 12.37 0.15
C SER A 90 -3.80 12.24 0.53
N MET A 91 -3.05 11.34 -0.12
CA MET A 91 -1.70 10.93 0.27
C MET A 91 -1.60 10.38 1.70
N LYS A 92 -2.73 10.12 2.36
CA LYS A 92 -2.78 9.60 3.73
C LYS A 92 -2.62 8.09 3.73
N GLN A 93 -2.18 7.59 4.87
CA GLN A 93 -1.92 6.18 5.10
C GLN A 93 -2.68 5.70 6.35
N ILE A 94 -3.17 4.47 6.30
CA ILE A 94 -3.82 3.78 7.42
C ILE A 94 -3.15 2.42 7.63
N ARG A 95 -3.24 1.86 8.84
CA ARG A 95 -2.79 0.50 9.13
C ARG A 95 -3.94 -0.48 8.99
N VAL A 96 -3.80 -1.47 8.11
CA VAL A 96 -4.84 -2.47 7.83
C VAL A 96 -4.28 -3.86 8.10
N PRO A 97 -4.96 -4.72 8.87
CA PRO A 97 -4.61 -6.14 8.99
C PRO A 97 -4.56 -6.82 7.61
N ILE A 98 -3.65 -7.79 7.42
CA ILE A 98 -3.54 -8.47 6.12
C ILE A 98 -4.86 -9.13 5.70
N ASP A 99 -5.59 -9.69 6.67
CA ASP A 99 -6.87 -10.37 6.45
C ASP A 99 -7.96 -9.43 5.92
N ASP A 100 -7.86 -8.13 6.22
CA ASP A 100 -8.83 -7.12 5.82
C ASP A 100 -8.50 -6.46 4.47
N ILE A 101 -7.33 -6.75 3.87
CA ILE A 101 -6.87 -6.09 2.64
C ILE A 101 -7.89 -6.23 1.51
N VAL A 102 -8.40 -7.44 1.29
CA VAL A 102 -9.36 -7.71 0.21
C VAL A 102 -10.64 -6.92 0.44
N PHE A 103 -11.14 -6.90 1.68
CA PHE A 103 -12.34 -6.16 2.05
C PHE A 103 -12.18 -4.66 1.76
N VAL A 104 -11.08 -4.06 2.24
CA VAL A 104 -10.81 -2.63 2.04
C VAL A 104 -10.61 -2.30 0.57
N ALA A 105 -9.74 -3.04 -0.13
CA ALA A 105 -9.43 -2.80 -1.53
C ALA A 105 -10.65 -2.97 -2.45
N GLN A 106 -11.48 -3.98 -2.22
CA GLN A 106 -12.69 -4.21 -3.01
C GLN A 106 -13.72 -3.08 -2.82
N ARG A 107 -14.02 -2.71 -1.57
CA ARG A 107 -15.02 -1.66 -1.30
C ARG A 107 -14.59 -0.30 -1.85
N LEU A 108 -13.31 0.05 -1.71
CA LEU A 108 -12.79 1.31 -2.25
C LEU A 108 -12.70 1.29 -3.79
N SER A 109 -12.26 0.18 -4.40
CA SER A 109 -12.13 0.09 -5.87
C SER A 109 -13.47 0.08 -6.61
N THR A 110 -14.52 -0.43 -5.96
CA THR A 110 -15.90 -0.45 -6.47
C THR A 110 -16.73 0.75 -5.99
N GLU A 111 -16.11 1.71 -5.31
CA GLU A 111 -16.76 2.93 -4.79
C GLU A 111 -17.97 2.65 -3.86
N GLN A 112 -18.00 1.49 -3.19
CA GLN A 112 -19.00 1.15 -2.17
C GLN A 112 -18.77 1.87 -0.83
N THR A 113 -17.59 2.43 -0.64
CA THR A 113 -17.21 3.22 0.53
C THR A 113 -16.20 4.27 0.10
N THR A 114 -16.06 5.31 0.91
CA THR A 114 -15.09 6.38 0.68
C THR A 114 -13.86 6.22 1.57
N TRP A 115 -12.77 6.85 1.17
CA TRP A 115 -11.56 6.90 2.00
C TRP A 115 -11.81 7.50 3.38
N THR A 116 -12.65 8.53 3.45
CA THR A 116 -13.01 9.18 4.72
C THR A 116 -13.64 8.18 5.69
N GLU A 117 -14.56 7.33 5.23
CA GLU A 117 -15.19 6.29 6.06
C GLU A 117 -14.19 5.21 6.49
N ILE A 118 -13.34 4.73 5.58
CA ILE A 118 -12.33 3.72 5.92
C ILE A 118 -11.31 4.27 6.93
N SER A 119 -10.94 5.54 6.82
CA SER A 119 -9.98 6.19 7.71
C SER A 119 -10.49 6.40 9.15
N THR A 120 -11.79 6.26 9.41
CA THR A 120 -12.33 6.28 10.78
C THR A 120 -12.35 4.90 11.43
N VAL A 121 -12.35 3.84 10.62
CA VAL A 121 -12.35 2.44 11.07
C VAL A 121 -10.94 1.97 11.40
N TYR A 122 -9.96 2.33 10.56
CA TYR A 122 -8.58 1.90 10.71
C TYR A 122 -7.69 3.02 11.27
N PRO A 123 -6.71 2.69 12.14
CA PRO A 123 -5.84 3.70 12.72
C PRO A 123 -4.98 4.35 11.64
N ILE A 124 -4.89 5.69 11.70
CA ILE A 124 -4.04 6.47 10.81
C ILE A 124 -2.58 6.06 11.06
N PHE A 125 -1.88 5.76 9.97
CA PHE A 125 -0.47 5.47 10.03
C PHE A 125 0.28 6.74 10.45
N THR A 126 0.89 6.70 11.62
CA THR A 126 1.80 7.74 12.08
C THR A 126 3.20 7.22 11.83
N GLU A 127 4.00 7.93 11.04
CA GLU A 127 5.42 7.60 10.89
C GLU A 127 6.08 7.59 12.28
N GLN A 128 6.36 6.41 12.83
CA GLN A 128 7.18 6.30 14.02
C GLN A 128 8.62 5.97 13.64
N GLN A 129 9.51 6.73 14.28
CA GLN A 129 10.95 6.78 14.11
C GLN A 129 11.57 5.39 14.21
N ASN A 130 12.01 4.83 13.08
CA ASN A 130 13.06 3.83 13.07
C ASN A 130 14.27 4.37 12.29
N ARG A 131 14.87 5.45 12.82
CA ARG A 131 16.31 5.63 12.72
C ARG A 131 16.95 4.54 13.58
N LYS A 132 17.23 3.37 13.01
CA LYS A 132 18.25 2.51 13.62
C LYS A 132 19.63 3.03 13.22
N VAL A 133 20.19 3.81 14.16
CA VAL A 133 21.58 3.77 14.63
C VAL A 133 22.67 3.79 13.54
N GLU A 134 23.10 5.00 13.16
CA GLU A 134 24.48 5.26 12.69
C GLU A 134 25.36 5.59 13.91
N THR A 135 25.87 4.55 14.58
CA THR A 135 27.02 4.54 15.53
C THR A 135 27.19 3.06 15.93
N GLU A 136 28.30 2.34 15.76
CA GLU A 136 29.72 2.62 15.81
C GLU A 136 30.45 1.53 14.98
N GLU A 137 31.45 1.91 14.18
CA GLU A 137 32.78 1.29 14.07
C GLU A 137 33.73 2.27 13.37
#